data_AF-A0A2I1H6J3-F1
#
_entry.id   AF-A0A2I1H6J3-F1
#
_cell.length_a   1.000
_cell.length_b   1.000
_cell.length_c   1.000
_cell.angle_alpha   90.00
_cell.angle_beta   90.00
_cell.angle_gamma   90.00
#
_symmetry.space_group_name_H-M   'P 1'
#
loop_
_entity.id
_entity.type
_entity.pdbx_description
1 polymer ?
#
loop_
_entity_poly.entity_id
_entity_poly.type
_entity_poly.pdbx_seq_one_letter_code
_entity_poly.pdbx_strand_id
1 'polypeptide(L)'
;HKVAIGEEVATSTGVRNRKSLIPDNTILAASDHDFTKLSLTPSVILLCKIPASISESFYHGKVYTSYKNTVFEPSSGIRHSTEFFSTLSDHYLNSTEIPPIMCLYTDGGPDHRTTYGSVQVSLLCLFIRGNFDMLIAMRTAPAQSWTNPAERIMSILNLGLQGVALLRDQMSSEMEDLFSRKNTLEEIRLVAKNNSQLESELRNSIKSIQQLLNRRTERLVLDNENFICKSPADDEEIARFFEIKKCGNIECEICTMPRTPQEVFESLDFLPDPTPAAHDSDHYANFFMVYNKPTTDEHQPSKKIAATGTERGPSGLYINTKVREFITCNECSKVRCLFSGRQLTEQDGLEIRHAIENWPYTCGSTVFPQDHNLFDKVFVREKICCKTPMEFTYYSCRKVHSDRCYHCGSTDDLQDKPDSLMEKYKSILSLCAGCQDKGLDFFCRMPIQTKKRKHDQ
;
A
#
# COMPACT_ATOMS: atom_id res chain seq x y z
N HIS A 1 -7.48 5.80 9.19
CA HIS A 1 -8.26 7.06 9.08
C HIS A 1 -7.78 7.85 7.86
N LYS A 2 -8.68 8.46 7.07
CA LYS A 2 -8.32 9.32 5.93
C LYS A 2 -8.97 10.68 6.11
N VAL A 3 -8.21 11.74 5.83
CA VAL A 3 -8.67 13.12 5.89
C VAL A 3 -8.87 13.60 4.45
N ALA A 4 -10.13 13.77 4.05
CA ALA A 4 -10.49 14.18 2.69
C ALA A 4 -10.05 15.63 2.41
N ILE A 5 -9.64 15.89 1.17
CA ILE A 5 -9.24 17.22 0.70
C ILE A 5 -10.18 17.65 -0.43
N GLY A 6 -10.74 18.85 -0.31
CA GLY A 6 -11.56 19.47 -1.35
C GLY A 6 -10.76 19.94 -2.55
N GLU A 7 -11.38 19.90 -3.73
CA GLU A 7 -10.80 20.36 -5.00
C GLU A 7 -11.29 21.77 -5.37
N GLU A 8 -12.60 21.95 -5.50
CA GLU A 8 -13.24 23.25 -5.78
C GLU A 8 -13.94 23.83 -4.54
N VAL A 9 -14.42 22.96 -3.66
CA VAL A 9 -15.15 23.30 -2.45
C VAL A 9 -14.41 22.76 -1.25
N ALA A 10 -14.29 23.55 -0.18
CA ALA A 10 -13.64 23.11 1.04
C ALA A 10 -14.37 21.92 1.67
N THR A 11 -13.66 20.81 1.89
CA THR A 11 -14.24 19.57 2.42
C THR A 11 -13.91 19.39 3.90
N SER A 12 -14.92 19.07 4.71
CA SER A 12 -14.71 18.77 6.13
C SER A 12 -13.83 17.53 6.33
N THR A 13 -12.99 17.55 7.37
CA THR A 13 -12.20 16.39 7.80
C THR A 13 -13.04 15.19 8.27
N GLY A 14 -14.36 15.34 8.40
CA GLY A 14 -15.28 14.26 8.80
C GLY A 14 -15.30 13.97 10.30
N VAL A 15 -14.50 14.67 11.10
CA VAL A 15 -14.50 14.55 12.56
C VAL A 15 -15.67 15.34 13.13
N ARG A 16 -16.63 14.63 13.76
CA ARG A 16 -17.93 15.19 14.19
C ARG A 16 -17.79 16.42 15.09
N ASN A 17 -18.22 17.58 14.59
CA ASN A 17 -18.79 18.69 15.37
C ASN A 17 -19.72 19.55 14.47
N ARG A 18 -20.68 20.28 15.05
CA ARG A 18 -21.80 20.92 14.32
C ARG A 18 -21.44 22.13 13.44
N LYS A 19 -20.20 22.64 13.46
CA LYS A 19 -19.76 23.82 12.68
C LYS A 19 -18.30 23.66 12.25
N SER A 20 -18.01 23.89 10.96
CA SER A 20 -16.66 23.86 10.38
C SER A 20 -16.20 25.28 10.04
N LEU A 21 -14.94 25.60 10.35
CA LEU A 21 -14.29 26.84 9.93
C LEU A 21 -13.69 26.63 8.54
N ILE A 22 -13.96 27.57 7.64
CA ILE A 22 -13.40 27.62 6.28
C ILE A 22 -12.32 28.72 6.20
N PRO A 23 -11.31 28.59 5.33
CA PRO A 23 -10.34 29.67 5.09
C PRO A 23 -11.01 30.96 4.61
N ASP A 24 -10.47 32.12 5.01
CA ASP A 24 -10.94 33.42 4.51
C ASP A 24 -10.86 33.45 2.97
N ASN A 25 -11.91 33.95 2.31
CA ASN A 25 -12.14 33.98 0.84
C ASN A 25 -12.58 32.66 0.15
N THR A 26 -13.04 31.64 0.86
CA THR A 26 -13.67 30.46 0.23
C THR A 26 -15.21 30.54 0.19
N ILE A 27 -15.80 30.06 -0.91
CA ILE A 27 -17.27 30.00 -1.07
C ILE A 27 -17.81 28.77 -0.33
N LEU A 28 -18.77 29.00 0.58
CA LEU A 28 -19.48 27.95 1.29
C LEU A 28 -20.55 27.37 0.35
N ALA A 29 -20.25 26.25 -0.30
CA ALA A 29 -21.14 25.57 -1.24
C ALA A 29 -21.48 24.15 -0.75
N ALA A 30 -22.71 23.71 -0.98
CA ALA A 30 -23.13 22.32 -0.77
C ALA A 30 -22.89 21.54 -2.07
N SER A 31 -22.18 20.42 -1.99
CA SER A 31 -21.89 19.53 -3.12
C SER A 31 -22.43 18.14 -2.80
N ASP A 32 -22.94 17.43 -3.82
CA ASP A 32 -23.42 16.04 -3.67
C ASP A 32 -22.27 15.04 -3.39
N HIS A 33 -22.58 13.77 -3.21
CA HIS A 33 -21.63 12.81 -2.63
C HIS A 33 -20.52 12.45 -3.65
N ASP A 34 -19.25 12.53 -3.23
CA ASP A 34 -17.99 12.13 -3.95
C ASP A 34 -17.15 13.20 -4.70
N PHE A 35 -16.80 14.33 -4.06
CA PHE A 35 -15.93 15.39 -4.66
C PHE A 35 -14.44 15.36 -4.28
N THR A 36 -13.97 14.36 -3.52
CA THR A 36 -12.57 14.36 -3.06
C THR A 36 -11.78 13.19 -3.64
N LYS A 37 -10.92 13.48 -4.63
CA LYS A 37 -9.97 12.49 -5.16
C LYS A 37 -8.71 12.37 -4.32
N LEU A 38 -8.42 13.40 -3.52
CA LEU A 38 -7.20 13.50 -2.70
C LEU A 38 -7.54 13.36 -1.21
N SER A 39 -6.64 12.73 -0.48
CA SER A 39 -6.74 12.62 0.98
C SER A 39 -5.37 12.51 1.62
N LEU A 40 -5.30 12.89 2.90
CA LEU A 40 -4.15 12.67 3.76
C LEU A 40 -4.41 11.52 4.73
N THR A 41 -3.42 10.67 4.95
CA THR A 41 -3.44 9.64 5.98
C THR A 41 -2.58 10.11 7.16
N PRO A 42 -3.17 10.42 8.33
CA PRO A 42 -2.39 10.64 9.53
C PRO A 42 -1.73 9.34 9.98
N SER A 43 -0.45 9.43 10.33
CA SER A 43 0.34 8.38 10.96
C SER A 43 0.78 8.87 12.32
N VAL A 44 0.66 8.02 13.35
CA VAL A 44 0.97 8.38 14.74
C VAL A 44 1.99 7.41 15.30
N ILE A 45 3.04 7.94 15.91
CA ILE A 45 4.04 7.19 16.68
C ILE A 45 4.00 7.73 18.11
N LEU A 46 3.72 6.85 19.07
CA LEU A 46 3.83 7.18 20.50
C LEU A 46 5.05 6.45 21.07
N LEU A 47 6.08 7.21 21.42
CA LEU A 47 7.20 6.69 22.20
C LEU A 47 6.81 6.73 23.68
N CYS A 48 6.41 5.57 24.20
CA CYS A 48 5.97 5.44 25.59
C CYS A 48 7.14 5.61 26.56
N LYS A 49 6.95 6.44 27.58
CA LYS A 49 7.87 6.52 28.71
C LYS A 49 7.60 5.33 29.62
N ILE A 50 8.54 4.38 29.66
CA ILE A 50 8.42 3.21 30.53
C ILE A 50 8.55 3.68 31.99
N PRO A 51 7.53 3.46 32.83
CA PRO A 51 7.60 3.84 34.23
C PRO A 51 8.60 2.98 35.01
N ALA A 52 9.11 3.52 36.12
CA ALA A 52 10.01 2.78 37.01
C ALA A 52 9.28 1.72 37.85
N SER A 53 7.95 1.82 37.97
CA SER A 53 7.10 0.94 38.77
C SER A 53 5.90 0.45 37.97
N ILE A 54 5.51 -0.82 38.20
CA ILE A 54 4.32 -1.44 37.60
C ILE A 54 2.99 -0.77 37.98
N SER A 55 3.02 0.05 39.04
CA SER A 55 1.84 0.79 39.53
C SER A 55 1.58 2.11 38.79
N GLU A 56 2.55 2.56 37.99
CA GLU A 56 2.45 3.81 37.23
C GLU A 56 1.87 3.57 35.82
N SER A 57 1.39 4.64 35.18
CA SER A 57 0.74 4.55 33.87
C SER A 57 1.75 4.49 32.72
N PHE A 58 1.60 3.46 31.87
CA PHE A 58 2.34 3.27 30.61
C PHE A 58 1.87 4.17 29.46
N TYR A 59 0.86 5.03 29.67
CA TYR A 59 0.27 5.86 28.61
C TYR A 59 0.93 7.24 28.45
N HIS A 60 2.00 7.52 29.20
CA HIS A 60 2.78 8.74 29.06
C HIS A 60 3.82 8.58 27.96
N GLY A 61 4.19 9.66 27.28
CA GLY A 61 5.22 9.59 26.26
C GLY A 61 5.28 10.80 25.34
N LYS A 62 6.14 10.70 24.33
CA LYS A 62 6.25 11.71 23.28
C LYS A 62 5.50 11.25 22.04
N VAL A 63 4.62 12.12 21.54
CA VAL A 63 3.81 11.85 20.35
C VAL A 63 4.43 12.49 19.13
N TYR A 64 4.60 11.70 18.08
CA TYR A 64 5.00 12.11 16.76
C TYR A 64 3.89 11.82 15.76
N THR A 65 3.69 12.73 14.82
CA THR A 65 2.64 12.62 13.80
C THR A 65 3.17 12.99 12.43
N SER A 66 2.62 12.38 11.38
CA SER A 66 2.86 12.80 10.00
C SER A 66 1.58 12.70 9.17
N TYR A 67 1.43 13.57 8.17
CA TYR A 67 0.27 13.58 7.26
C TYR A 67 0.71 13.18 5.86
N LYS A 68 0.43 11.93 5.50
CA LYS A 68 0.90 11.32 4.25
C LYS A 68 -0.06 11.57 3.11
N ASN A 69 0.42 12.01 1.96
CA ASN A 69 -0.36 12.07 0.74
C ASN A 69 -0.69 10.66 0.25
N THR A 70 -1.97 10.30 0.24
CA THR A 70 -2.40 8.96 -0.18
C THR A 70 -2.03 8.60 -1.61
N VAL A 71 -1.85 9.58 -2.51
CA VAL A 71 -1.43 9.34 -3.89
C VAL A 71 0.04 8.96 -3.93
N PHE A 72 0.92 9.75 -3.29
CA PHE A 72 2.35 9.69 -3.52
C PHE A 72 3.16 9.06 -2.38
N GLU A 73 2.58 8.93 -1.19
CA GLU A 73 3.23 8.42 0.02
C GLU A 73 2.42 7.24 0.57
N PRO A 74 2.27 6.14 -0.19
CA PRO A 74 1.47 5.00 0.23
C PRO A 74 2.09 4.32 1.45
N SER A 75 1.23 3.94 2.39
CA SER A 75 1.61 3.13 3.54
C SER A 75 2.18 1.77 3.11
N SER A 76 3.25 1.36 3.78
CA SER A 76 3.91 0.06 3.62
C SER A 76 4.68 -0.24 4.90
N GLY A 77 4.89 -1.53 5.19
CA GLY A 77 5.69 -1.94 6.36
C GLY A 77 7.05 -1.24 6.40
N ILE A 78 7.76 -1.19 5.26
CA ILE A 78 9.09 -0.57 5.16
C ILE A 78 9.06 0.94 5.40
N ARG A 79 8.10 1.66 4.84
CA ARG A 79 7.93 3.10 5.10
C ARG A 79 7.70 3.35 6.59
N HIS A 80 6.87 2.55 7.23
CA HIS A 80 6.64 2.64 8.67
C HIS A 80 7.91 2.38 9.48
N SER A 81 8.71 1.36 9.13
CA SER A 81 10.00 1.12 9.80
C SER A 81 10.99 2.27 9.59
N THR A 82 11.09 2.83 8.38
CA THR A 82 11.97 3.97 8.06
C THR A 82 11.60 5.20 8.88
N GLU A 83 10.32 5.59 8.87
CA GLU A 83 9.82 6.75 9.62
C GLU A 83 9.96 6.55 11.14
N PHE A 84 9.71 5.32 11.62
CA PHE A 84 9.86 4.99 13.02
C PHE A 84 11.32 5.09 13.47
N PHE A 85 12.26 4.53 12.70
CA PHE A 85 13.69 4.60 12.99
C PHE A 85 14.23 6.03 12.94
N SER A 86 13.81 6.83 11.95
CA SER A 86 14.15 8.25 11.88
C SER A 86 13.65 9.01 13.11
N THR A 87 12.39 8.79 13.49
CA THR A 87 11.79 9.39 14.69
C THR A 87 12.55 8.99 15.96
N LEU A 88 12.92 7.71 16.08
CA LEU A 88 13.67 7.19 17.21
C LEU A 88 15.07 7.80 17.29
N SER A 89 15.78 7.85 16.17
CA SER A 89 17.12 8.44 16.08
C SER A 89 17.10 9.91 16.51
N ASP A 90 16.12 10.68 16.03
CA ASP A 90 15.97 12.09 16.41
C ASP A 90 15.60 12.28 17.89
N HIS A 91 14.78 11.39 18.44
CA HIS A 91 14.39 11.44 19.86
C HIS A 91 15.59 11.22 20.78
N TYR A 92 16.48 10.30 20.41
CA TYR A 92 17.61 9.89 21.22
C TYR A 92 18.93 10.61 20.91
N LEU A 93 18.97 11.41 19.83
CA LEU A 93 20.16 12.09 19.28
C LEU A 93 21.06 12.77 20.33
N ASN A 94 20.47 13.39 21.37
CA ASN A 94 21.18 14.25 22.31
C ASN A 94 21.33 13.70 23.73
N SER A 95 20.81 12.51 24.07
CA SER A 95 20.68 12.17 25.51
C SER A 95 20.80 10.71 25.91
N THR A 96 20.80 9.74 24.99
CA THR A 96 20.97 8.31 25.33
C THR A 96 21.18 7.52 24.05
N GLU A 97 21.89 6.40 24.10
CA GLU A 97 21.76 5.39 23.06
C GLU A 97 20.31 4.89 22.99
N ILE A 98 19.84 4.56 21.79
CA ILE A 98 18.53 3.97 21.59
C ILE A 98 18.41 2.72 22.49
N PRO A 99 17.31 2.54 23.25
CA PRO A 99 17.16 1.37 24.12
C PRO A 99 17.35 0.05 23.35
N PRO A 100 18.14 -0.91 23.89
CA PRO A 100 18.51 -2.11 23.16
C PRO A 100 17.33 -3.07 22.96
N ILE A 101 16.31 -3.00 23.80
CA ILE A 101 15.10 -3.81 23.68
C ILE A 101 13.95 -2.92 23.23
N MET A 102 13.36 -3.28 22.10
CA MET A 102 12.27 -2.53 21.47
C MET A 102 10.99 -3.37 21.42
N CYS A 103 9.91 -2.85 21.98
CA CYS A 103 8.57 -3.42 21.89
C CYS A 103 7.70 -2.54 20.99
N LEU A 104 7.43 -2.99 19.78
CA LEU A 104 6.61 -2.28 18.81
C LEU A 104 5.16 -2.77 18.88
N TYR A 105 4.24 -1.90 19.31
CA TYR A 105 2.81 -2.19 19.32
C TYR A 105 2.13 -1.62 18.07
N THR A 106 1.34 -2.46 17.41
CA THR A 106 0.61 -2.10 16.18
C THR A 106 -0.83 -2.57 16.22
N ASP A 107 -1.68 -1.93 15.41
CA ASP A 107 -3.10 -2.28 15.24
C ASP A 107 -3.31 -3.59 14.43
N GLY A 108 -2.24 -4.18 13.90
CA GLY A 108 -2.29 -5.41 13.12
C GLY A 108 -2.85 -5.26 11.71
N GLY A 109 -2.91 -4.02 11.19
CA GLY A 109 -3.24 -3.77 9.79
C GLY A 109 -2.30 -4.49 8.81
N PRO A 110 -2.62 -4.55 7.51
CA PRO A 110 -1.84 -5.30 6.53
C PRO A 110 -0.34 -4.94 6.49
N ASP A 111 0.01 -3.69 6.76
CA ASP A 111 1.41 -3.21 6.80
C ASP A 111 2.14 -3.57 8.10
N HIS A 112 1.44 -4.14 9.07
CA HIS A 112 1.95 -4.60 10.36
C HIS A 112 1.68 -6.09 10.61
N ARG A 113 1.14 -6.80 9.61
CA ARG A 113 0.82 -8.22 9.72
C ARG A 113 2.10 -9.06 9.61
N THR A 114 2.60 -9.51 10.76
CA THR A 114 3.83 -10.31 10.91
C THR A 114 3.89 -11.65 10.16
N THR A 115 2.77 -12.11 9.59
CA THR A 115 2.75 -13.29 8.70
C THR A 115 3.14 -12.95 7.26
N TYR A 116 3.20 -11.68 6.88
CA TYR A 116 3.60 -11.26 5.54
C TYR A 116 5.11 -11.10 5.47
N GLY A 117 5.73 -11.72 4.46
CA GLY A 117 7.18 -11.66 4.26
C GLY A 117 7.71 -10.23 4.12
N SER A 118 6.97 -9.34 3.45
CA SER A 118 7.33 -7.92 3.34
C SER A 118 7.43 -7.21 4.70
N VAL A 119 6.53 -7.54 5.64
CA VAL A 119 6.54 -6.99 7.00
C VAL A 119 7.68 -7.61 7.81
N GLN A 120 7.92 -8.92 7.68
CA GLN A 120 9.05 -9.58 8.34
C GLN A 120 10.39 -8.98 7.92
N VAL A 121 10.61 -8.77 6.62
CA VAL A 121 11.83 -8.12 6.11
C VAL A 121 11.95 -6.69 6.66
N SER A 122 10.85 -5.93 6.68
CA SER A 122 10.83 -4.59 7.26
C SER A 122 11.24 -4.53 8.74
N LEU A 123 10.80 -5.51 9.53
CA LEU A 123 11.14 -5.64 10.95
C LEU A 123 12.60 -6.07 11.13
N LEU A 124 13.13 -6.95 10.25
CA LEU A 124 14.55 -7.32 10.25
C LEU A 124 15.46 -6.13 9.90
N CYS A 125 15.07 -5.33 8.90
CA CYS A 125 15.79 -4.10 8.58
C CYS A 125 15.80 -3.15 9.79
N LEU A 126 14.66 -2.97 10.46
CA LEU A 126 14.57 -2.17 11.68
C LEU A 126 15.42 -2.73 12.82
N PHE A 127 15.44 -4.06 13.01
CA PHE A 127 16.26 -4.74 13.99
C PHE A 127 17.75 -4.41 13.81
N ILE A 128 18.24 -4.61 12.58
CA ILE A 128 19.65 -4.40 12.23
C ILE A 128 20.03 -2.91 12.31
N ARG A 129 19.19 -2.02 11.76
CA ARG A 129 19.43 -0.56 11.73
C ARG A 129 19.39 0.06 13.11
N GLY A 130 18.46 -0.39 13.94
CA GLY A 130 18.31 0.04 15.33
C GLY A 130 19.37 -0.50 16.27
N ASN A 131 20.17 -1.48 15.83
CA ASN A 131 21.07 -2.22 16.67
C ASN A 131 20.38 -2.73 17.96
N PHE A 132 19.20 -3.33 17.80
CA PHE A 132 18.46 -3.84 18.94
C PHE A 132 18.99 -5.23 19.34
N ASP A 133 19.06 -5.50 20.63
CA ASP A 133 19.28 -6.85 21.16
C ASP A 133 18.02 -7.70 21.01
N MET A 134 16.84 -7.06 21.08
CA MET A 134 15.54 -7.72 20.95
C MET A 134 14.50 -6.77 20.37
N LEU A 135 13.83 -7.19 19.30
CA LEU A 135 12.67 -6.51 18.72
C LEU A 135 11.41 -7.39 18.87
N ILE A 136 10.45 -6.91 19.65
CA ILE A 136 9.16 -7.58 19.87
C ILE A 136 8.10 -6.85 19.06
N ALA A 137 7.62 -7.47 17.98
CA ALA A 137 6.51 -6.94 17.18
C ALA A 137 5.17 -7.46 17.74
N MET A 138 4.53 -6.64 18.57
CA MET A 138 3.24 -6.95 19.19
C MET A 138 2.08 -6.47 18.32
N ARG A 139 1.06 -7.32 18.26
CA ARG A 139 -0.21 -7.04 17.58
C ARG A 139 -1.34 -7.17 18.56
N THR A 140 -2.25 -6.21 18.53
CA THR A 140 -3.52 -6.35 19.23
C THR A 140 -4.36 -7.44 18.55
N ALA A 141 -5.13 -8.18 19.35
CA ALA A 141 -6.11 -9.11 18.80
C ALA A 141 -7.15 -8.34 17.94
N PRO A 142 -7.75 -8.99 16.93
CA PRO A 142 -8.84 -8.40 16.16
C PRO A 142 -9.93 -7.83 17.08
N ALA A 143 -10.46 -6.66 16.74
CA ALA A 143 -11.45 -5.91 17.53
C ALA A 143 -11.01 -5.48 18.96
N GLN A 144 -9.72 -5.60 19.29
CA GLN A 144 -9.15 -5.16 20.57
C GLN A 144 -8.17 -3.97 20.39
N SER A 145 -8.34 -3.17 19.34
CA SER A 145 -7.46 -2.04 19.04
C SER A 145 -7.40 -0.98 20.14
N TRP A 146 -8.43 -0.88 21.00
CA TRP A 146 -8.43 -0.01 22.18
C TRP A 146 -7.29 -0.31 23.18
N THR A 147 -6.70 -1.51 23.11
CA THR A 147 -5.51 -1.87 23.91
C THR A 147 -4.22 -1.27 23.37
N ASN A 148 -4.19 -0.83 22.10
CA ASN A 148 -3.05 -0.15 21.50
C ASN A 148 -2.93 1.27 22.09
N PRO A 149 -1.84 1.63 22.78
CA PRO A 149 -1.65 2.97 23.34
C PRO A 149 -1.76 4.09 22.29
N ALA A 150 -1.31 3.84 21.05
CA ALA A 150 -1.39 4.81 19.97
C ALA A 150 -2.85 5.11 19.54
N GLU A 151 -3.77 4.15 19.71
CA GLU A 151 -5.18 4.36 19.40
C GLU A 151 -5.82 5.41 20.31
N ARG A 152 -5.37 5.52 21.57
CA ARG A 152 -5.82 6.58 22.48
C ARG A 152 -5.40 7.97 22.00
N ILE A 153 -4.24 8.07 21.37
CA ILE A 153 -3.73 9.33 20.82
C ILE A 153 -4.60 9.82 19.66
N MET A 154 -5.22 8.92 18.91
CA MET A 154 -6.15 9.30 17.84
C MET A 154 -7.32 10.15 18.34
N SER A 155 -7.78 9.93 19.58
CA SER A 155 -8.83 10.75 20.19
C SER A 155 -8.40 12.21 20.43
N ILE A 156 -7.12 12.43 20.75
CA ILE A 156 -6.54 13.78 20.93
C ILE A 156 -6.27 14.39 19.55
N LEU A 157 -5.73 13.60 18.61
CA LEU A 157 -5.49 14.03 17.23
C LEU A 157 -6.78 14.54 16.57
N ASN A 158 -7.91 13.90 16.86
CA ASN A 158 -9.23 14.33 16.41
C ASN A 158 -9.56 15.77 16.84
N LEU A 159 -9.10 16.26 18.00
CA LEU A 159 -9.29 17.66 18.40
C LEU A 159 -8.59 18.63 17.44
N GLY A 160 -7.40 18.26 16.95
CA GLY A 160 -6.68 19.03 15.93
C GLY A 160 -7.42 19.07 14.59
N LEU A 161 -8.12 17.98 14.25
CA LEU A 161 -8.88 17.82 13.01
C LEU A 161 -10.31 18.38 13.08
N GLN A 162 -10.86 18.60 14.27
CA GLN A 162 -12.22 19.11 14.47
C GLN A 162 -12.41 20.52 13.93
N GLY A 163 -13.57 20.73 13.28
CA GLY A 163 -13.98 22.04 12.77
C GLY A 163 -13.08 22.57 11.65
N VAL A 164 -12.36 21.69 10.96
CA VAL A 164 -11.50 22.03 9.82
C VAL A 164 -12.17 21.63 8.52
N ALA A 165 -12.16 22.53 7.54
CA ALA A 165 -12.46 22.24 6.14
C ALA A 165 -11.21 22.53 5.30
N LEU A 166 -10.89 21.63 4.38
CA LEU A 166 -9.66 21.63 3.61
C LEU A 166 -9.96 21.80 2.13
N LEU A 167 -9.25 22.73 1.49
CA LEU A 167 -9.26 22.99 0.06
C LEU A 167 -7.81 23.09 -0.40
N ARG A 168 -7.44 22.33 -1.43
CA ARG A 168 -6.08 22.42 -1.99
C ARG A 168 -5.90 23.71 -2.77
N ASP A 169 -4.65 24.12 -2.94
CA ASP A 169 -4.35 25.23 -3.83
C ASP A 169 -4.61 24.82 -5.30
N GLN A 170 -4.96 25.81 -6.14
CA GLN A 170 -5.16 25.58 -7.56
C GLN A 170 -3.79 25.40 -8.26
N MET A 171 -3.75 24.45 -9.19
CA MET A 171 -2.61 24.22 -10.09
C MET A 171 -2.75 25.12 -11.33
N SER A 172 -1.82 24.99 -12.27
CA SER A 172 -1.98 25.60 -13.60
C SER A 172 -3.22 25.03 -14.32
N SER A 173 -3.87 25.86 -15.14
CA SER A 173 -5.10 25.49 -15.84
C SER A 173 -4.98 24.20 -16.65
N GLU A 174 -3.82 24.00 -17.29
CA GLU A 174 -3.52 22.79 -18.07
C GLU A 174 -3.49 21.54 -17.20
N MET A 175 -2.89 21.63 -16.00
CA MET A 175 -2.81 20.51 -15.06
C MET A 175 -4.15 20.26 -14.36
N GLU A 176 -4.94 21.30 -14.08
CA GLU A 176 -6.31 21.17 -13.58
C GLU A 176 -7.22 20.45 -14.57
N ASP A 177 -7.15 20.83 -15.85
CA ASP A 177 -7.90 20.16 -16.93
C ASP A 177 -7.49 18.68 -17.08
N LEU A 178 -6.21 18.37 -16.87
CA LEU A 178 -5.71 17.01 -16.94
C LEU A 178 -6.15 16.17 -15.73
N PHE A 179 -6.10 16.77 -14.53
CA PHE A 179 -6.45 16.15 -13.25
C PHE A 179 -7.95 15.93 -13.10
N SER A 180 -8.78 16.89 -13.53
CA SER A 180 -10.25 16.82 -13.46
C SER A 180 -10.81 15.56 -14.13
N ARG A 181 -10.15 15.07 -15.19
CA ARG A 181 -10.52 13.87 -15.97
C ARG A 181 -10.13 12.54 -15.31
N LYS A 182 -9.47 12.55 -14.15
CA LYS A 182 -9.03 11.35 -13.43
C LYS A 182 -9.86 11.17 -12.17
N ASN A 183 -10.31 9.95 -11.89
CA ASN A 183 -11.24 9.67 -10.81
C ASN A 183 -10.70 8.67 -9.78
N THR A 184 -9.66 7.90 -10.13
CA THR A 184 -9.05 6.93 -9.21
C THR A 184 -7.62 7.31 -8.83
N LEU A 185 -7.18 6.91 -7.63
CA LEU A 185 -5.78 7.08 -7.21
C LEU A 185 -4.80 6.42 -8.18
N GLU A 186 -5.17 5.30 -8.79
CA GLU A 186 -4.34 4.59 -9.78
C GLU A 186 -4.19 5.40 -11.07
N GLU A 187 -5.29 5.98 -11.58
CA GLU A 187 -5.25 6.86 -12.75
C GLU A 187 -4.40 8.10 -12.49
N ILE A 188 -4.58 8.74 -11.33
CA ILE A 188 -3.81 9.93 -10.94
C ILE A 188 -2.31 9.60 -10.89
N ARG A 189 -1.94 8.51 -10.20
CA ARG A 189 -0.55 8.05 -10.12
C ARG A 189 0.04 7.76 -11.49
N LEU A 190 -0.71 7.08 -12.36
CA LEU A 190 -0.23 6.71 -13.70
C LEU A 190 0.05 7.95 -14.56
N VAL A 191 -0.82 8.95 -14.50
CA VAL A 191 -0.66 10.19 -15.28
C VAL A 191 0.46 11.04 -14.68
N ALA A 192 0.51 11.18 -13.36
CA ALA A 192 1.59 11.90 -12.68
C ALA A 192 2.97 11.29 -12.98
N LYS A 193 3.07 9.96 -13.03
CA LYS A 193 4.31 9.27 -13.42
C LYS A 193 4.79 9.65 -14.83
N ASN A 194 3.85 9.89 -15.75
CA ASN A 194 4.18 10.28 -17.13
C ASN A 194 4.25 11.79 -17.34
N ASN A 195 3.93 12.58 -16.31
CA ASN A 195 3.89 14.05 -16.38
C ASN A 195 4.43 14.62 -15.05
N SER A 196 5.73 14.89 -15.03
CA SER A 196 6.44 15.42 -13.85
C SER A 196 5.93 16.78 -13.39
N GLN A 197 5.38 17.60 -14.29
CA GLN A 197 4.75 18.86 -13.94
C GLN A 197 3.49 18.63 -13.12
N LEU A 198 2.61 17.71 -13.55
CA LEU A 198 1.40 17.34 -12.79
C LEU A 198 1.79 16.80 -11.42
N GLU A 199 2.80 15.91 -11.33
CA GLU A 199 3.25 15.39 -10.04
C GLU A 199 3.69 16.51 -9.09
N SER A 200 4.57 17.39 -9.57
CA SER A 200 5.12 18.50 -8.77
C SER A 200 4.03 19.49 -8.32
N GLU A 201 3.17 19.93 -9.25
CA GLU A 201 2.09 20.86 -8.95
C GLU A 201 1.06 20.24 -8.00
N LEU A 202 0.73 18.94 -8.16
CA LEU A 202 -0.22 18.26 -7.28
C LEU A 202 0.35 18.09 -5.87
N ARG A 203 1.64 17.76 -5.73
CA ARG A 203 2.32 17.74 -4.42
C ARG A 203 2.32 19.11 -3.76
N ASN A 204 2.63 20.16 -4.52
CA ASN A 204 2.65 21.53 -4.03
C ASN A 204 1.24 22.01 -3.62
N SER A 205 0.20 21.61 -4.35
CA SER A 205 -1.19 22.03 -4.07
C SER A 205 -1.69 21.61 -2.68
N ILE A 206 -1.15 20.54 -2.11
CA ILE A 206 -1.56 20.00 -0.80
C ILE A 206 -0.65 20.51 0.33
N LYS A 207 0.48 21.14 0.01
CA LYS A 207 1.51 21.52 1.00
C LYS A 207 0.99 22.52 2.03
N SER A 208 0.17 23.49 1.60
CA SER A 208 -0.48 24.46 2.49
C SER A 208 -1.41 23.79 3.50
N ILE A 209 -2.16 22.77 3.08
CA ILE A 209 -3.00 21.94 3.95
C ILE A 209 -2.14 21.15 4.94
N GLN A 210 -1.08 20.48 4.50
CA GLN A 210 -0.19 19.75 5.41
C GLN A 210 0.40 20.68 6.47
N GLN A 211 0.84 21.88 6.09
CA GLN A 211 1.32 22.90 7.03
C GLN A 211 0.23 23.40 7.99
N LEU A 212 -1.02 23.56 7.52
CA LEU A 212 -2.15 23.92 8.37
C LEU A 212 -2.41 22.82 9.42
N LEU A 213 -2.45 21.56 9.00
CA LEU A 213 -2.69 20.43 9.89
C LEU A 213 -1.53 20.25 10.88
N ASN A 214 -0.28 20.36 10.43
CA ASN A 214 0.89 20.32 11.30
C ASN A 214 0.82 21.40 12.40
N ARG A 215 0.59 22.66 12.03
CA ARG A 215 0.47 23.77 13.00
C ARG A 215 -0.65 23.58 14.02
N ARG A 216 -1.74 22.89 13.65
CA ARG A 216 -2.83 22.57 14.57
C ARG A 216 -2.47 21.41 15.48
N THR A 217 -1.83 20.39 14.93
CA THR A 217 -1.42 19.19 15.66
C THR A 217 -0.31 19.47 16.65
N GLU A 218 0.66 20.33 16.32
CA GLU A 218 1.72 20.76 17.25
C GLU A 218 1.21 21.56 18.46
N ARG A 219 -0.04 22.04 18.44
CA ARG A 219 -0.71 22.67 19.60
C ARG A 219 -1.39 21.64 20.51
N LEU A 220 -1.49 20.40 20.08
CA LEU A 220 -2.03 19.32 20.91
C LEU A 220 -0.98 18.90 21.93
N VAL A 221 -1.48 18.52 23.10
CA VAL A 221 -0.66 18.21 24.27
C VAL A 221 -1.06 16.85 24.81
N LEU A 222 -0.05 16.03 25.11
CA LEU A 222 -0.19 14.83 25.94
C LEU A 222 0.66 15.04 27.19
N ASP A 223 0.04 15.06 28.37
CA ASP A 223 0.74 15.14 29.67
C ASP A 223 1.80 16.25 29.77
N ASN A 224 1.47 17.43 29.23
CA ASN A 224 2.29 18.65 29.14
C ASN A 224 3.37 18.65 28.04
N GLU A 225 3.46 17.59 27.25
CA GLU A 225 4.34 17.52 26.08
C GLU A 225 3.56 17.80 24.79
N ASN A 226 4.03 18.77 24.02
CA ASN A 226 3.46 19.04 22.70
C ASN A 226 3.76 17.89 21.74
N PHE A 227 2.83 17.66 20.82
CA PHE A 227 3.02 16.75 19.70
C PHE A 227 4.09 17.32 18.77
N ILE A 228 4.84 16.45 18.09
CA ILE A 228 5.82 16.83 17.08
C ILE A 228 5.33 16.33 15.72
N CYS A 229 5.31 17.21 14.72
CA CYS A 229 5.05 16.80 13.35
C CYS A 229 6.36 16.45 12.63
N LYS A 230 6.35 15.34 11.91
CA LYS A 230 7.44 14.85 11.06
C LYS A 230 6.99 14.83 9.60
N SER A 231 7.95 15.02 8.70
CA SER A 231 7.73 14.76 7.29
C SER A 231 7.59 13.24 7.06
N PRO A 232 6.70 12.80 6.16
CA PRO A 232 6.71 11.43 5.65
C PRO A 232 8.07 11.08 5.05
N ALA A 233 8.50 9.83 5.16
CA ALA A 233 9.75 9.41 4.55
C ALA A 233 9.64 9.50 3.01
N ASP A 234 10.66 9.98 2.33
CA ASP A 234 10.69 9.92 0.86
C ASP A 234 11.19 8.54 0.35
N ASP A 235 11.12 8.32 -0.96
CA ASP A 235 11.50 7.05 -1.55
C ASP A 235 13.01 6.79 -1.45
N GLU A 236 13.83 7.85 -1.36
CA GLU A 236 15.28 7.74 -1.19
C GLU A 236 15.63 7.31 0.26
N GLU A 237 14.98 7.89 1.26
CA GLU A 237 15.08 7.47 2.66
C GLU A 237 14.67 6.01 2.83
N ILE A 238 13.61 5.58 2.15
CA ILE A 238 13.16 4.18 2.18
C ILE A 238 14.17 3.24 1.50
N ALA A 239 14.67 3.61 0.33
CA ALA A 239 15.69 2.82 -0.38
C ALA A 239 16.95 2.67 0.47
N ARG A 240 17.47 3.80 0.98
CA ARG A 240 18.62 3.82 1.89
C ARG A 240 18.39 3.00 3.14
N PHE A 241 17.17 2.88 3.65
CA PHE A 241 16.87 2.05 4.82
C PHE A 241 16.95 0.54 4.51
N PHE A 242 16.60 0.16 3.29
CA PHE A 242 16.62 -1.23 2.80
C PHE A 242 18.02 -1.71 2.38
N GLU A 243 18.86 -0.78 1.95
CA GLU A 243 20.23 -1.04 1.51
C GLU A 243 21.19 -1.23 2.70
N ILE A 244 21.54 -2.46 3.05
CA ILE A 244 22.36 -2.76 4.23
C ILE A 244 23.79 -3.13 3.80
N LYS A 245 24.76 -2.30 4.17
CA LYS A 245 26.21 -2.57 4.07
C LYS A 245 26.78 -2.71 5.50
N LYS A 246 27.75 -3.61 5.70
CA LYS A 246 28.49 -3.68 6.98
C LYS A 246 29.14 -2.31 7.28
N CYS A 247 29.38 -1.98 8.54
CA CYS A 247 29.97 -0.68 8.88
C CYS A 247 31.48 -0.59 8.62
N GLY A 248 32.16 -1.73 8.42
CA GLY A 248 33.62 -1.78 8.23
C GLY A 248 34.44 -1.70 9.53
N ASN A 249 33.80 -1.46 10.69
CA ASN A 249 34.46 -1.46 11.98
C ASN A 249 34.85 -2.89 12.39
N ILE A 250 36.14 -3.11 12.68
CA ILE A 250 36.73 -4.39 13.09
C ILE A 250 36.18 -4.86 14.43
N GLU A 251 35.80 -3.94 15.30
CA GLU A 251 35.25 -4.22 16.64
C GLU A 251 33.71 -4.30 16.62
N CYS A 252 33.07 -4.25 15.45
CA CYS A 252 31.61 -4.36 15.37
C CYS A 252 31.17 -5.81 15.62
N GLU A 253 30.71 -6.09 16.83
CA GLU A 253 30.17 -7.41 17.22
C GLU A 253 28.86 -7.78 16.49
N ILE A 254 28.16 -6.78 15.94
CA ILE A 254 26.86 -6.95 15.28
C ILE A 254 27.03 -7.44 13.85
N CYS A 255 27.72 -6.65 13.01
CA CYS A 255 27.87 -7.00 11.61
C CYS A 255 29.09 -7.88 11.35
N THR A 256 29.99 -8.05 12.32
CA THR A 256 31.32 -8.69 12.21
C THR A 256 32.20 -8.08 11.13
N MET A 257 33.49 -8.43 11.11
CA MET A 257 34.41 -7.98 10.07
C MET A 257 33.88 -8.33 8.65
N PRO A 258 34.00 -7.43 7.66
CA PRO A 258 33.82 -7.80 6.27
C PRO A 258 34.70 -8.99 5.90
N ARG A 259 34.11 -10.03 5.30
CA ARG A 259 34.88 -11.19 4.78
C ARG A 259 35.59 -10.87 3.46
N THR A 260 35.15 -9.82 2.79
CA THR A 260 35.69 -9.32 1.53
C THR A 260 36.99 -8.55 1.81
N PRO A 261 38.02 -8.63 0.94
CA PRO A 261 39.22 -7.79 1.06
C PRO A 261 38.86 -6.31 1.22
N GLN A 262 39.60 -5.60 2.09
CA GLN A 262 39.27 -4.24 2.48
C GLN A 262 39.14 -3.28 1.28
N GLU A 263 40.08 -3.33 0.33
CA GLU A 263 40.06 -2.53 -0.89
C GLU A 263 38.80 -2.76 -1.73
N VAL A 264 38.33 -4.00 -1.79
CA VAL A 264 37.09 -4.36 -2.49
C VAL A 264 35.88 -3.88 -1.68
N PHE A 265 35.87 -4.05 -0.37
CA PHE A 265 34.77 -3.62 0.49
C PHE A 265 34.56 -2.10 0.49
N GLU A 266 35.66 -1.34 0.49
CA GLU A 266 35.64 0.13 0.41
C GLU A 266 35.11 0.62 -0.94
N SER A 267 35.37 -0.12 -2.02
CA SER A 267 34.87 0.20 -3.37
C SER A 267 33.46 -0.36 -3.68
N LEU A 268 32.86 -1.14 -2.77
CA LEU A 268 31.48 -1.59 -2.91
C LEU A 268 30.49 -0.44 -2.71
N ASP A 269 29.52 -0.38 -3.61
CA ASP A 269 28.35 0.49 -3.57
C ASP A 269 27.10 -0.37 -3.77
N PHE A 270 25.92 0.22 -3.59
CA PHE A 270 24.66 -0.50 -3.76
C PHE A 270 24.38 -0.81 -5.23
N LEU A 271 23.59 -1.86 -5.46
CA LEU A 271 23.30 -2.31 -6.81
C LEU A 271 22.40 -1.29 -7.51
N PRO A 272 22.73 -0.88 -8.74
CA PRO A 272 21.90 0.03 -9.50
C PRO A 272 20.62 -0.67 -9.98
N ASP A 273 19.56 0.12 -10.18
CA ASP A 273 18.32 -0.37 -10.79
C ASP A 273 18.54 -0.80 -12.26
N PRO A 274 17.79 -1.80 -12.75
CA PRO A 274 17.87 -2.23 -14.13
C PRO A 274 17.51 -1.08 -15.09
N THR A 275 18.49 -0.59 -15.84
CA THR A 275 18.32 0.51 -16.81
C THR A 275 18.51 -0.03 -18.24
N PRO A 276 17.70 0.34 -19.25
CA PRO A 276 17.88 -0.07 -20.64
C PRO A 276 19.22 0.40 -21.22
N ALA A 277 19.76 -0.36 -22.17
CA ALA A 277 20.94 0.08 -22.91
C ALA A 277 20.59 1.28 -23.81
N ALA A 278 21.51 2.24 -23.92
CA ALA A 278 21.29 3.51 -24.65
C ALA A 278 20.92 3.32 -26.14
N HIS A 279 21.29 2.18 -26.72
CA HIS A 279 21.07 1.87 -28.14
C HIS A 279 20.25 0.59 -28.36
N ASP A 280 19.74 -0.03 -27.29
CA ASP A 280 18.97 -1.26 -27.35
C ASP A 280 18.00 -1.32 -26.17
N SER A 281 16.74 -0.99 -26.41
CA SER A 281 15.70 -0.98 -25.38
C SER A 281 15.26 -2.37 -24.94
N ASP A 282 15.65 -3.42 -25.67
CA ASP A 282 15.31 -4.81 -25.35
C ASP A 282 16.34 -5.45 -24.40
N HIS A 283 17.48 -4.80 -24.19
CA HIS A 283 18.54 -5.24 -23.29
C HIS A 283 18.83 -4.21 -22.20
N TYR A 284 19.29 -4.69 -21.04
CA TYR A 284 19.76 -3.81 -19.96
C TYR A 284 21.17 -3.28 -20.27
N ALA A 285 21.44 -2.06 -19.79
CA ALA A 285 22.76 -1.47 -19.78
C ALA A 285 23.73 -2.35 -18.99
N ASN A 286 24.98 -2.42 -19.46
CA ASN A 286 26.03 -3.15 -18.77
C ASN A 286 26.25 -2.58 -17.37
N PHE A 287 26.51 -3.44 -16.39
CA PHE A 287 26.74 -3.06 -14.99
C PHE A 287 27.75 -1.92 -14.83
N PHE A 288 28.88 -1.98 -15.54
CA PHE A 288 29.91 -0.93 -15.54
C PHE A 288 29.39 0.46 -15.96
N MET A 289 28.35 0.51 -16.81
CA MET A 289 27.75 1.76 -17.25
C MET A 289 26.79 2.36 -16.24
N VAL A 290 26.26 1.57 -15.29
CA VAL A 290 25.20 1.99 -14.35
C VAL A 290 25.65 2.00 -12.89
N TYR A 291 26.70 1.26 -12.54
CA TYR A 291 27.24 1.20 -11.19
C TYR A 291 27.75 2.59 -10.75
N ASN A 292 27.45 2.98 -9.51
CA ASN A 292 27.72 4.30 -8.92
C ASN A 292 27.06 5.48 -9.66
N LYS A 293 25.99 5.22 -10.41
CA LYS A 293 25.20 6.27 -11.06
C LYS A 293 23.77 6.27 -10.53
N PRO A 294 23.11 7.43 -10.46
CA PRO A 294 21.70 7.49 -10.13
C PRO A 294 20.92 6.70 -11.18
N THR A 295 20.12 5.76 -10.71
CA THR A 295 19.22 4.93 -11.52
C THR A 295 17.82 4.97 -10.91
N THR A 296 16.81 4.57 -11.68
CA THR A 296 15.42 4.53 -11.20
C THR A 296 14.79 3.17 -11.52
N ASP A 297 13.83 2.78 -10.69
CA ASP A 297 13.11 1.50 -10.82
C ASP A 297 12.05 1.51 -11.95
N GLU A 298 12.03 2.53 -12.80
CA GLU A 298 11.01 2.75 -13.84
C GLU A 298 10.90 1.58 -14.82
N HIS A 299 12.01 0.91 -15.05
CA HIS A 299 12.13 -0.13 -16.06
C HIS A 299 11.92 -1.55 -15.53
N GLN A 300 11.57 -1.70 -14.24
CA GLN A 300 11.27 -2.99 -13.62
C GLN A 300 10.15 -3.74 -14.38
N PRO A 301 10.36 -5.01 -14.79
CA PRO A 301 9.38 -5.75 -15.59
C PRO A 301 7.99 -5.85 -14.95
N SER A 302 7.92 -6.03 -13.63
CA SER A 302 6.67 -6.07 -12.86
C SER A 302 5.84 -4.78 -12.97
N LYS A 303 6.47 -3.63 -13.21
CA LYS A 303 5.79 -2.35 -13.49
C LYS A 303 5.32 -2.23 -14.95
N LYS A 304 5.98 -2.90 -15.89
CA LYS A 304 5.67 -2.87 -17.34
C LYS A 304 4.62 -3.89 -17.78
N ILE A 305 4.48 -5.04 -17.10
CA ILE A 305 3.58 -6.15 -17.49
C ILE A 305 2.09 -5.73 -17.53
N ALA A 306 1.71 -4.62 -16.87
CA ALA A 306 0.34 -4.10 -16.90
C ALA A 306 -0.05 -3.42 -18.24
N ALA A 307 0.86 -3.24 -19.21
CA ALA A 307 0.64 -2.24 -20.26
C ALA A 307 0.36 -2.73 -21.71
N THR A 308 1.01 -3.74 -22.31
CA THR A 308 1.02 -3.77 -23.81
C THR A 308 1.21 -5.14 -24.51
N GLY A 309 0.50 -6.20 -24.14
CA GLY A 309 0.57 -7.45 -24.91
C GLY A 309 -0.69 -8.33 -24.89
N THR A 310 -0.90 -9.11 -25.95
CA THR A 310 -1.91 -10.17 -25.98
C THR A 310 -1.55 -11.27 -24.98
N GLU A 311 -2.54 -11.81 -24.29
CA GLU A 311 -2.35 -13.00 -23.44
C GLU A 311 -1.84 -14.18 -24.28
N ARG A 312 -1.08 -15.11 -23.67
CA ARG A 312 -0.54 -16.29 -24.36
C ARG A 312 -1.64 -17.23 -24.86
N GLY A 313 -2.73 -17.34 -24.11
CA GLY A 313 -3.86 -18.18 -24.46
C GLY A 313 -4.61 -17.67 -25.70
N PRO A 314 -5.20 -18.56 -26.51
CA PRO A 314 -6.01 -18.18 -27.66
C PRO A 314 -7.18 -17.26 -27.28
N SER A 315 -7.59 -16.41 -28.23
CA SER A 315 -8.73 -15.50 -28.04
C SER A 315 -9.99 -16.27 -27.61
N GLY A 316 -10.70 -15.74 -26.61
CA GLY A 316 -11.89 -16.39 -26.03
C GLY A 316 -11.61 -17.50 -25.00
N LEU A 317 -10.34 -17.79 -24.67
CA LEU A 317 -10.01 -18.80 -23.66
C LEU A 317 -10.38 -18.36 -22.23
N TYR A 318 -10.15 -17.10 -21.88
CA TYR A 318 -10.22 -16.60 -20.51
C TYR A 318 -11.66 -16.28 -20.05
N ILE A 319 -12.53 -17.28 -20.13
CA ILE A 319 -13.95 -17.23 -19.77
C ILE A 319 -14.30 -18.28 -18.71
N ASN A 320 -15.42 -18.08 -18.02
CA ASN A 320 -15.82 -18.89 -16.87
C ASN A 320 -16.01 -20.39 -17.18
N THR A 321 -16.47 -20.77 -18.39
CA THR A 321 -16.66 -22.17 -18.80
C THR A 321 -15.35 -22.92 -19.10
N LYS A 322 -14.25 -22.18 -19.23
CA LYS A 322 -12.93 -22.72 -19.55
C LYS A 322 -12.02 -22.83 -18.33
N VAL A 323 -12.48 -22.41 -17.15
CA VAL A 323 -11.80 -22.64 -15.87
C VAL A 323 -11.76 -24.15 -15.60
N ARG A 324 -10.59 -24.67 -15.21
CA ARG A 324 -10.33 -26.09 -14.94
C ARG A 324 -9.93 -26.31 -13.50
N GLU A 325 -9.06 -25.47 -12.98
CA GLU A 325 -8.57 -25.56 -11.61
C GLU A 325 -8.17 -24.16 -11.11
N PHE A 326 -7.78 -24.06 -9.84
CA PHE A 326 -7.28 -22.83 -9.24
C PHE A 326 -5.86 -22.99 -8.74
N ILE A 327 -5.08 -21.91 -8.78
CA ILE A 327 -3.73 -21.87 -8.21
C ILE A 327 -3.57 -20.66 -7.31
N THR A 328 -2.90 -20.82 -6.18
CA THR A 328 -2.69 -19.74 -5.21
C THR A 328 -1.33 -19.10 -5.44
N CYS A 329 -1.30 -17.77 -5.53
CA CYS A 329 -0.05 -17.04 -5.65
C CYS A 329 0.72 -17.05 -4.32
N ASN A 330 1.99 -17.45 -4.34
CA ASN A 330 2.86 -17.51 -3.17
C ASN A 330 3.10 -16.12 -2.55
N GLU A 331 3.19 -15.07 -3.37
CA GLU A 331 3.50 -13.71 -2.92
C GLU A 331 2.29 -12.97 -2.31
N CYS A 332 1.11 -13.07 -2.92
CA CYS A 332 -0.06 -12.29 -2.50
C CYS A 332 -1.22 -13.12 -1.97
N SER A 333 -1.10 -14.44 -1.98
CA SER A 333 -2.12 -15.41 -1.55
C SER A 333 -3.46 -15.32 -2.30
N LYS A 334 -3.56 -14.51 -3.37
CA LYS A 334 -4.73 -14.47 -4.25
C LYS A 334 -4.81 -15.76 -5.06
N VAL A 335 -6.04 -16.19 -5.29
CA VAL A 335 -6.35 -17.36 -6.10
C VAL A 335 -6.53 -16.94 -7.56
N ARG A 336 -5.88 -17.65 -8.48
CA ARG A 336 -5.92 -17.44 -9.93
C ARG A 336 -6.55 -18.62 -10.64
N CYS A 337 -7.21 -18.34 -11.75
CA CYS A 337 -7.88 -19.35 -12.57
C CYS A 337 -6.90 -20.02 -13.53
N LEU A 338 -6.92 -21.36 -13.56
CA LEU A 338 -6.30 -22.16 -14.61
C LEU A 338 -7.32 -22.44 -15.70
N PHE A 339 -7.00 -22.09 -16.93
CA PHE A 339 -7.87 -22.21 -18.09
C PHE A 339 -7.38 -23.29 -19.05
N SER A 340 -8.31 -24.02 -19.67
CA SER A 340 -8.00 -24.85 -20.84
C SER A 340 -9.13 -24.83 -21.86
N GLY A 341 -8.75 -24.63 -23.12
CA GLY A 341 -9.68 -24.68 -24.24
C GLY A 341 -10.14 -26.10 -24.56
N ARG A 342 -9.28 -27.09 -24.22
CA ARG A 342 -9.42 -28.51 -24.49
C ARG A 342 -10.03 -29.24 -23.30
N GLN A 343 -10.48 -30.47 -23.54
CA GLN A 343 -10.80 -31.42 -22.47
C GLN A 343 -9.49 -31.99 -21.94
N LEU A 344 -9.30 -31.92 -20.63
CA LEU A 344 -8.12 -32.45 -19.97
C LEU A 344 -8.34 -33.93 -19.64
N THR A 345 -7.29 -34.73 -19.80
CA THR A 345 -7.28 -36.14 -19.37
C THR A 345 -7.12 -36.23 -17.84
N GLU A 346 -7.38 -37.40 -17.28
CA GLU A 346 -7.17 -37.65 -15.85
C GLU A 346 -5.69 -37.46 -15.45
N GLN A 347 -4.77 -37.86 -16.34
CA GLN A 347 -3.33 -37.66 -16.17
C GLN A 347 -2.95 -36.17 -16.17
N ASP A 348 -3.48 -35.38 -17.11
CA ASP A 348 -3.28 -33.93 -17.11
C ASP A 348 -3.77 -33.33 -15.77
N GLY A 349 -4.88 -33.83 -15.22
CA GLY A 349 -5.43 -33.40 -13.93
C GLY A 349 -4.57 -33.80 -12.71
N LEU A 350 -3.85 -34.91 -12.76
CA LEU A 350 -2.88 -35.30 -11.72
C LEU A 350 -1.65 -34.39 -11.77
N GLU A 351 -1.13 -34.11 -12.97
CA GLU A 351 0.03 -33.23 -13.16
C GLU A 351 -0.27 -31.78 -12.73
N ILE A 352 -1.47 -31.27 -13.01
CA ILE A 352 -1.90 -29.95 -12.53
C ILE A 352 -1.91 -29.90 -11.00
N ARG A 353 -2.46 -30.92 -10.34
CA ARG A 353 -2.48 -30.98 -8.86
C ARG A 353 -1.08 -31.05 -8.28
N HIS A 354 -0.21 -31.88 -8.86
CA HIS A 354 1.19 -31.96 -8.46
C HIS A 354 1.90 -30.60 -8.61
N ALA A 355 1.68 -29.88 -9.71
CA ALA A 355 2.26 -28.55 -9.90
C ALA A 355 1.73 -27.52 -8.89
N ILE A 356 0.42 -27.53 -8.59
CA ILE A 356 -0.17 -26.63 -7.58
C ILE A 356 0.42 -26.88 -6.18
N GLU A 357 0.68 -28.14 -5.83
CA GLU A 357 1.18 -28.52 -4.51
C GLU A 357 2.68 -28.29 -4.35
N ASN A 358 3.46 -28.48 -5.41
CA ASN A 358 4.93 -28.54 -5.30
C ASN A 358 5.66 -27.36 -5.94
N TRP A 359 5.03 -26.58 -6.83
CA TRP A 359 5.70 -25.50 -7.55
C TRP A 359 5.24 -24.13 -7.06
N PRO A 360 6.17 -23.22 -6.70
CA PRO A 360 5.82 -21.88 -6.30
C PRO A 360 5.29 -21.10 -7.51
N TYR A 361 4.06 -20.59 -7.41
CA TYR A 361 3.44 -19.77 -8.44
C TYR A 361 3.35 -18.30 -8.01
N THR A 362 3.67 -17.39 -8.92
CA THR A 362 3.51 -15.95 -8.74
C THR A 362 2.64 -15.35 -9.85
N CYS A 363 1.80 -14.36 -9.50
CA CYS A 363 0.91 -13.72 -10.46
C CYS A 363 1.70 -13.18 -11.67
N GLY A 364 1.26 -13.51 -12.88
CA GLY A 364 1.88 -13.08 -14.12
C GLY A 364 2.88 -14.09 -14.70
N SER A 365 3.31 -15.09 -13.93
CA SER A 365 4.18 -16.16 -14.41
C SER A 365 3.39 -17.28 -15.10
N THR A 366 4.05 -18.07 -15.94
CA THR A 366 3.50 -19.35 -16.41
C THR A 366 3.50 -20.36 -15.27
N VAL A 367 2.58 -21.34 -15.32
CA VAL A 367 2.55 -22.44 -14.33
C VAL A 367 3.49 -23.56 -14.70
N PHE A 368 3.62 -23.84 -15.99
CA PHE A 368 4.48 -24.88 -16.51
C PHE A 368 5.67 -24.27 -17.26
N PRO A 369 6.84 -24.92 -17.28
CA PRO A 369 7.95 -24.55 -18.16
C PRO A 369 7.64 -24.91 -19.62
N GLN A 370 8.34 -24.29 -20.57
CA GLN A 370 8.04 -24.37 -22.01
C GLN A 370 8.11 -25.78 -22.60
N ASP A 371 8.97 -26.62 -22.04
CA ASP A 371 9.18 -28.01 -22.42
C ASP A 371 8.14 -28.99 -21.83
N HIS A 372 7.27 -28.50 -20.94
CA HIS A 372 6.25 -29.32 -20.30
C HIS A 372 5.06 -29.60 -21.25
N ASN A 373 4.56 -30.83 -21.23
CA ASN A 373 3.41 -31.29 -22.04
C ASN A 373 2.10 -30.47 -21.84
N LEU A 374 1.94 -29.83 -20.68
CA LEU A 374 0.81 -28.99 -20.31
C LEU A 374 0.99 -27.51 -20.66
N PHE A 375 2.18 -27.08 -21.07
CA PHE A 375 2.49 -25.68 -21.34
C PHE A 375 1.48 -25.04 -22.29
N ASP A 376 1.20 -25.68 -23.44
CA ASP A 376 0.24 -25.20 -24.45
C ASP A 376 -1.19 -25.74 -24.28
N LYS A 377 -1.47 -26.42 -23.16
CA LYS A 377 -2.81 -26.93 -22.84
C LYS A 377 -3.47 -26.16 -21.71
N VAL A 378 -2.68 -25.70 -20.74
CA VAL A 378 -3.14 -25.03 -19.52
C VAL A 378 -2.55 -23.63 -19.46
N PHE A 379 -3.41 -22.66 -19.21
CA PHE A 379 -3.06 -21.25 -19.27
C PHE A 379 -3.49 -20.55 -17.98
N VAL A 380 -2.71 -19.57 -17.57
CA VAL A 380 -3.10 -18.55 -16.59
C VAL A 380 -3.12 -17.20 -17.31
N ARG A 381 -3.71 -16.19 -16.66
CA ARG A 381 -3.46 -14.81 -17.08
C ARG A 381 -2.03 -14.44 -16.70
N GLU A 382 -1.27 -14.01 -17.69
CA GLU A 382 0.13 -13.62 -17.52
C GLU A 382 0.25 -12.08 -17.48
N LYS A 383 -0.79 -11.37 -17.96
CA LYS A 383 -0.86 -9.90 -17.92
C LYS A 383 -1.56 -9.38 -16.66
N ILE A 384 -1.20 -9.97 -15.52
CA ILE A 384 -1.67 -9.57 -14.19
C ILE A 384 -0.49 -9.56 -13.23
N CYS A 385 -0.63 -8.85 -12.11
CA CYS A 385 0.35 -8.87 -11.04
C CYS A 385 -0.33 -9.07 -9.67
N CYS A 386 0.47 -9.15 -8.61
CA CYS A 386 -0.03 -9.31 -7.24
C CYS A 386 -0.96 -8.16 -6.79
N LYS A 387 -0.88 -6.99 -7.43
CA LYS A 387 -1.79 -5.86 -7.16
C LYS A 387 -3.16 -6.03 -7.83
N THR A 388 -3.23 -6.73 -8.97
CA THR A 388 -4.49 -6.98 -9.68
C THR A 388 -5.51 -7.70 -8.77
N PRO A 389 -6.78 -7.27 -8.74
CA PRO A 389 -7.85 -7.96 -8.01
C PRO A 389 -8.03 -9.42 -8.44
N MET A 390 -8.83 -10.18 -7.71
CA MET A 390 -9.30 -11.51 -8.08
C MET A 390 -9.97 -11.47 -9.46
N GLU A 391 -9.83 -12.55 -10.21
CA GLU A 391 -10.42 -12.62 -11.55
C GLU A 391 -11.94 -12.78 -11.46
N PHE A 392 -12.70 -12.03 -12.27
CA PHE A 392 -14.16 -12.19 -12.32
C PHE A 392 -14.60 -13.62 -12.69
N THR A 393 -13.78 -14.34 -13.46
CA THR A 393 -14.00 -15.74 -13.83
C THR A 393 -13.95 -16.69 -12.64
N TYR A 394 -13.27 -16.32 -11.54
CA TYR A 394 -13.30 -17.07 -10.29
C TYR A 394 -14.75 -17.17 -9.79
N TYR A 395 -15.39 -16.02 -9.59
CA TYR A 395 -16.76 -15.90 -9.06
C TYR A 395 -17.86 -16.38 -10.00
N SER A 396 -17.63 -16.28 -11.30
CA SER A 396 -18.66 -16.61 -12.31
C SER A 396 -18.54 -18.03 -12.87
N CYS A 397 -17.50 -18.79 -12.48
CA CYS A 397 -17.38 -20.19 -12.88
C CYS A 397 -18.26 -21.10 -12.02
N ARG A 398 -18.57 -22.28 -12.55
CA ARG A 398 -19.40 -23.29 -11.87
C ARG A 398 -18.61 -24.22 -10.95
N LYS A 399 -17.28 -24.12 -10.92
CA LYS A 399 -16.44 -24.98 -10.09
C LYS A 399 -16.66 -24.60 -8.62
N VAL A 400 -16.72 -25.57 -7.72
CA VAL A 400 -16.91 -25.30 -6.29
C VAL A 400 -15.70 -24.54 -5.74
N HIS A 401 -15.95 -23.43 -5.06
CA HIS A 401 -14.93 -22.61 -4.41
C HIS A 401 -15.55 -21.83 -3.25
N SER A 402 -14.71 -21.38 -2.31
CA SER A 402 -15.13 -20.51 -1.22
C SER A 402 -15.38 -19.09 -1.71
N ASP A 403 -16.30 -18.36 -1.09
CA ASP A 403 -16.41 -16.93 -1.35
C ASP A 403 -15.16 -16.20 -0.82
N ARG A 404 -14.73 -15.16 -1.53
CA ARG A 404 -13.49 -14.42 -1.26
C ARG A 404 -13.65 -12.96 -1.60
N CYS A 405 -12.96 -12.08 -0.89
CA CYS A 405 -12.93 -10.66 -1.21
C CYS A 405 -12.33 -10.44 -2.61
N TYR A 406 -13.03 -9.69 -3.46
CA TYR A 406 -12.61 -9.36 -4.83
C TYR A 406 -11.23 -8.71 -4.88
N HIS A 407 -10.93 -7.78 -3.98
CA HIS A 407 -9.69 -7.03 -4.04
C HIS A 407 -8.47 -7.79 -3.52
N CYS A 408 -8.60 -8.48 -2.39
CA CYS A 408 -7.45 -9.10 -1.70
C CYS A 408 -7.46 -10.64 -1.67
N GLY A 409 -8.57 -11.30 -2.02
CA GLY A 409 -8.69 -12.76 -1.98
C GLY A 409 -8.91 -13.36 -0.58
N SER A 410 -9.04 -12.53 0.46
CA SER A 410 -9.34 -12.96 1.84
C SER A 410 -10.69 -13.66 1.94
N THR A 411 -10.77 -14.70 2.76
CA THR A 411 -12.02 -15.32 3.21
C THR A 411 -12.57 -14.68 4.49
N ASP A 412 -11.75 -13.87 5.15
CA ASP A 412 -12.04 -13.33 6.48
C ASP A 412 -12.79 -11.99 6.37
N ASP A 413 -13.69 -11.76 7.33
CA ASP A 413 -14.46 -10.52 7.52
C ASP A 413 -15.17 -10.00 6.26
N LEU A 414 -15.74 -10.92 5.48
CA LEU A 414 -16.58 -10.59 4.32
C LEU A 414 -17.83 -9.83 4.77
N GLN A 415 -18.08 -8.71 4.10
CA GLN A 415 -19.16 -7.78 4.39
C GLN A 415 -20.46 -8.22 3.71
N ASP A 416 -21.57 -7.94 4.37
CA ASP A 416 -22.89 -8.10 3.79
C ASP A 416 -23.08 -7.14 2.62
N LYS A 417 -23.71 -7.65 1.56
CA LYS A 417 -23.97 -6.89 0.34
C LYS A 417 -25.10 -5.89 0.60
N PRO A 418 -24.91 -4.58 0.35
CA PRO A 418 -25.96 -3.59 0.55
C PRO A 418 -27.19 -3.88 -0.32
N ASP A 419 -28.39 -3.81 0.27
CA ASP A 419 -29.67 -3.98 -0.45
C ASP A 419 -29.78 -3.05 -1.67
N SER A 420 -29.31 -1.81 -1.51
CA SER A 420 -29.31 -0.80 -2.56
C SER A 420 -28.49 -1.19 -3.80
N LEU A 421 -27.45 -2.01 -3.63
CA LEU A 421 -26.67 -2.55 -4.74
C LEU A 421 -27.32 -3.81 -5.31
N MET A 422 -27.90 -4.67 -4.46
CA MET A 422 -28.61 -5.88 -4.89
C MET A 422 -29.82 -5.56 -5.79
N GLU A 423 -30.50 -4.44 -5.53
CA GLU A 423 -31.59 -3.94 -6.38
C GLU A 423 -31.12 -3.41 -7.73
N LYS A 424 -29.87 -2.96 -7.83
CA LYS A 424 -29.32 -2.29 -9.01
C LYS A 424 -28.48 -3.21 -9.89
N TYR A 425 -27.85 -4.25 -9.35
CA TYR A 425 -26.86 -5.05 -10.06
C TYR A 425 -27.08 -6.55 -9.88
N LYS A 426 -26.93 -7.33 -10.96
CA LYS A 426 -27.08 -8.79 -10.92
C LYS A 426 -25.87 -9.52 -10.35
N SER A 427 -24.69 -8.90 -10.39
CA SER A 427 -23.45 -9.51 -9.90
C SER A 427 -22.73 -8.52 -9.01
N ILE A 428 -22.60 -8.87 -7.74
CA ILE A 428 -21.91 -8.09 -6.71
C ILE A 428 -20.90 -9.02 -6.09
N LEU A 429 -19.62 -8.73 -6.30
CA LEU A 429 -18.53 -9.57 -5.78
C LEU A 429 -18.19 -9.15 -4.35
N SER A 430 -17.88 -10.14 -3.52
CA SER A 430 -17.71 -9.94 -2.08
C SER A 430 -16.53 -9.03 -1.75
N LEU A 431 -16.66 -8.29 -0.64
CA LEU A 431 -15.70 -7.31 -0.14
C LEU A 431 -15.42 -7.64 1.33
N CYS A 432 -14.17 -7.58 1.79
CA CYS A 432 -13.88 -7.70 3.23
C CYS A 432 -13.76 -6.32 3.89
N ALA A 433 -13.97 -6.26 5.22
CA ALA A 433 -13.82 -5.05 6.03
C ALA A 433 -12.48 -4.37 5.77
N GLY A 434 -11.37 -5.13 5.79
CA GLY A 434 -10.04 -4.56 5.58
C GLY A 434 -9.80 -3.95 4.18
N CYS A 435 -10.58 -4.32 3.16
CA CYS A 435 -10.56 -3.63 1.87
C CYS A 435 -11.49 -2.41 1.87
N GLN A 436 -12.63 -2.50 2.54
CA GLN A 436 -13.54 -1.37 2.73
C GLN A 436 -12.87 -0.23 3.49
N ASP A 437 -12.10 -0.54 4.54
CA ASP A 437 -11.33 0.43 5.33
C ASP A 437 -10.24 1.12 4.50
N LYS A 438 -9.75 0.45 3.46
CA LYS A 438 -8.82 1.01 2.47
C LYS A 438 -9.53 1.92 1.45
N GLY A 439 -10.85 2.06 1.53
CA GLY A 439 -11.69 2.84 0.63
C GLY A 439 -11.99 2.10 -0.67
N LEU A 440 -11.93 0.77 -0.69
CA LEU A 440 -12.35 -0.04 -1.83
C LEU A 440 -13.81 -0.46 -1.65
N ASP A 441 -14.58 -0.41 -2.74
CA ASP A 441 -16.01 -0.74 -2.71
C ASP A 441 -16.32 -2.08 -3.39
N PHE A 442 -17.55 -2.56 -3.24
CA PHE A 442 -18.07 -3.76 -3.89
C PHE A 442 -17.94 -3.64 -5.41
N PHE A 443 -17.35 -4.66 -6.03
CA PHE A 443 -17.30 -4.71 -7.48
C PHE A 443 -18.64 -5.18 -8.04
N CYS A 444 -19.33 -4.30 -8.76
CA CYS A 444 -20.67 -4.52 -9.29
C CYS A 444 -20.66 -4.63 -10.82
N ARG A 445 -21.44 -5.58 -11.35
CA ARG A 445 -21.62 -5.80 -12.80
C ARG A 445 -23.06 -6.14 -13.14
N MET A 446 -23.39 -5.91 -14.43
CA MET A 446 -24.70 -6.18 -15.03
C MET A 446 -25.83 -5.42 -14.32
N PRO A 447 -25.99 -4.12 -14.60
CA PRO A 447 -27.11 -3.34 -14.07
C PRO A 447 -28.45 -3.98 -14.43
N ILE A 448 -29.38 -4.00 -13.48
CA ILE A 448 -30.74 -4.47 -13.69
C ILE A 448 -31.48 -3.39 -14.47
N GLN A 449 -31.75 -3.63 -15.76
CA GLN A 449 -32.53 -2.71 -16.57
C GLN A 449 -33.99 -2.69 -16.09
N THR A 450 -34.39 -1.65 -15.37
CA THR A 450 -35.80 -1.33 -15.17
C THR A 450 -36.37 -0.80 -16.48
N LYS A 451 -37.24 -1.58 -17.15
CA LYS A 451 -38.04 -1.07 -18.27
C LYS A 451 -38.87 0.11 -17.75
N LYS A 452 -38.51 1.35 -18.08
CA LYS A 452 -39.42 2.50 -17.95
C LYS A 452 -40.65 2.19 -18.80
N ARG A 453 -41.79 1.89 -18.15
CA ARG A 453 -43.09 2.00 -18.83
C ARG A 453 -43.20 3.45 -19.28
N LYS A 454 -43.26 3.70 -20.58
CA LYS A 454 -43.78 4.95 -21.12
C LYS A 454 -45.20 5.08 -20.55
N HIS A 455 -45.41 6.02 -19.65
CA HIS A 455 -46.74 6.51 -19.40
C HIS A 455 -47.08 7.44 -20.56
N ASP A 456 -47.89 6.93 -21.49
CA ASP A 456 -48.76 7.78 -22.28
C ASP A 456 -49.92 8.19 -21.36
N GLN A 457 -49.90 9.44 -20.91
CA GLN A 457 -51.02 10.39 -20.83
C GLN A 457 -50.60 11.64 -20.05
#